data_AF-A0A9Q9BSU4-F1
#
_entry.id   AF-A0A9Q9BSU4-F1
#
_cell.length_a   1.000
_cell.length_b   1.000
_cell.length_c   1.000
_cell.angle_alpha   90.00
_cell.angle_beta   90.00
_cell.angle_gamma   90.00
#
_symmetry.space_group_name_H-M   'P 1'
#
loop_
_entity.id
_entity.type
_entity.pdbx_description
1 polymer ?
#
loop_
_entity_poly.entity_id
_entity_poly.type
_entity_poly.pdbx_seq_one_letter_code
_entity_poly.pdbx_strand_id
1 'polypeptide(L)'
;MNKNRIKEIFDKHFQSIGVSLKRKIIDKEESTFDIFYHSPLSDNDLISGSIFNTCNIRYGDFLEEIINEFLSENGVIISPEKKKGNYDLLFEYNNTLYVGEIKIRDNHDSTKKKGQIRNLIDKVSFQKQKNPNKKVIAIIYFIDHFDKKNKNFYEDELRKCVKSNTFDGAKIFYGDEIFVEFNLQNKWEIIKKDVINFNKQAKELNYIKQIIINYLNKVVEDEKEDYDQVLKIVKKLKSRD
;
A
#
# COMPACT_ATOMS: atom_id res chain seq x y z
N MET A 1 -7.07 -16.77 -3.01
CA MET A 1 -7.78 -15.53 -2.66
C MET A 1 -8.97 -15.39 -3.58
N ASN A 2 -10.08 -14.83 -3.10
CA ASN A 2 -11.31 -14.63 -3.87
C ASN A 2 -11.81 -13.17 -3.75
N LYS A 3 -12.85 -12.81 -4.50
CA LYS A 3 -13.42 -11.45 -4.52
C LYS A 3 -13.87 -10.93 -3.15
N ASN A 4 -14.44 -11.80 -2.31
CA ASN A 4 -14.85 -11.43 -0.96
C ASN A 4 -13.63 -11.05 -0.11
N ARG A 5 -12.54 -11.84 -0.21
CA ARG A 5 -11.29 -11.55 0.49
C ARG A 5 -10.64 -10.24 0.03
N ILE A 6 -10.66 -9.94 -1.27
CA ILE A 6 -10.20 -8.64 -1.80
C ILE A 6 -10.99 -7.49 -1.14
N LYS A 7 -12.32 -7.61 -1.07
CA LYS A 7 -13.18 -6.62 -0.41
C LYS A 7 -12.89 -6.51 1.09
N GLU A 8 -12.70 -7.61 1.80
CA GLU A 8 -12.35 -7.61 3.23
C GLU A 8 -11.04 -6.87 3.52
N ILE A 9 -9.99 -7.10 2.72
CA ILE A 9 -8.69 -6.43 2.86
C ILE A 9 -8.85 -4.92 2.57
N PHE A 10 -9.63 -4.56 1.54
CA PHE A 10 -9.93 -3.17 1.25
C PHE A 10 -10.67 -2.49 2.41
N ASP A 11 -11.77 -3.10 2.88
CA ASP A 11 -12.57 -2.59 3.98
C ASP A 11 -11.72 -2.40 5.24
N LYS A 12 -10.87 -3.37 5.59
CA LYS A 12 -9.94 -3.33 6.72
C LYS A 12 -9.04 -2.08 6.68
N HIS A 13 -8.40 -1.79 5.54
CA HIS A 13 -7.50 -0.65 5.41
C HIS A 13 -8.25 0.69 5.38
N PHE A 14 -9.38 0.75 4.67
CA PHE A 14 -10.16 1.97 4.49
C PHE A 14 -11.06 2.33 5.68
N GLN A 15 -11.49 1.38 6.52
CA GLN A 15 -12.18 1.67 7.79
C GLN A 15 -11.35 2.56 8.72
N SER A 16 -10.01 2.41 8.71
CA SER A 16 -9.11 3.24 9.52
C SER A 16 -9.11 4.73 9.13
N ILE A 17 -9.57 5.07 7.92
CA ILE A 17 -9.71 6.46 7.47
C ILE A 17 -10.77 7.17 8.31
N GLY A 18 -11.85 6.50 8.68
CA GLY A 18 -12.86 7.02 9.60
C GLY A 18 -12.26 7.49 10.93
N VAL A 19 -11.37 6.69 11.53
CA VAL A 19 -10.70 7.02 12.81
C VAL A 19 -9.73 8.21 12.67
N SER A 20 -9.05 8.33 11.53
CA SER A 20 -8.17 9.47 11.24
C SER A 20 -8.94 10.75 10.88
N LEU A 21 -10.12 10.62 10.24
CA LEU A 21 -11.05 11.72 10.01
C LEU A 21 -11.69 12.19 11.30
N LYS A 22 -12.13 11.27 12.18
CA LYS A 22 -12.71 11.59 13.49
C LYS A 22 -11.84 12.56 14.27
N ARG A 23 -10.55 12.23 14.43
CA ARG A 23 -9.56 13.12 15.08
C ARG A 23 -9.52 14.50 14.40
N LYS A 24 -9.30 14.57 13.08
CA LYS A 24 -9.29 15.86 12.35
C LYS A 24 -10.60 16.66 12.43
N ILE A 25 -11.75 16.00 12.56
CA ILE A 25 -13.07 16.64 12.67
C ILE A 25 -13.30 17.18 14.08
N ILE A 26 -12.87 16.45 15.12
CA ILE A 26 -13.07 16.78 16.54
C ILE A 26 -11.99 17.76 17.05
N ASP A 27 -10.74 17.61 16.63
CA ASP A 27 -9.58 18.36 17.15
C ASP A 27 -9.48 19.82 16.64
N LYS A 28 -10.50 20.32 15.92
CA LYS A 28 -10.75 21.73 15.55
C LYS A 28 -9.59 22.51 14.87
N GLU A 29 -9.12 22.04 13.70
CA GLU A 29 -8.46 22.92 12.71
C GLU A 29 -8.85 22.58 11.27
N GLU A 30 -10.06 22.99 10.84
CA GLU A 30 -10.34 23.58 9.50
C GLU A 30 -11.83 23.95 9.39
N SER A 31 -12.13 25.25 9.27
CA SER A 31 -13.50 25.77 9.07
C SER A 31 -14.07 25.49 7.68
N THR A 32 -13.31 24.80 6.83
CA THR A 32 -13.66 24.37 5.47
C THR A 32 -13.35 22.89 5.28
N PHE A 33 -14.17 22.02 5.90
CA PHE A 33 -14.26 20.60 5.53
C PHE A 33 -14.84 20.47 4.11
N ASP A 34 -14.02 20.79 3.13
CA ASP A 34 -14.22 20.55 1.70
C ASP A 34 -13.70 19.15 1.36
N ILE A 35 -14.41 18.17 1.90
CA ILE A 35 -14.39 16.79 1.43
C ILE A 35 -15.16 16.73 0.10
N PHE A 36 -14.58 17.25 -0.97
CA PHE A 36 -14.96 16.79 -2.31
C PHE A 36 -14.12 15.54 -2.63
N TYR A 37 -14.68 14.60 -3.39
CA TYR A 37 -14.11 13.25 -3.54
C TYR A 37 -13.74 12.99 -4.99
N HIS A 38 -12.44 12.96 -5.29
CA HIS A 38 -11.93 12.56 -6.60
C HIS A 38 -11.12 11.27 -6.54
N SER A 39 -11.86 10.19 -6.84
CA SER A 39 -11.40 9.00 -7.55
C SER A 39 -10.63 7.92 -6.80
N PRO A 40 -10.83 6.66 -7.21
CA PRO A 40 -9.78 5.65 -7.37
C PRO A 40 -8.78 6.05 -8.47
N LEU A 41 -8.12 7.20 -8.26
CA LEU A 41 -6.92 7.73 -8.94
C LEU A 41 -6.95 7.65 -10.49
N SER A 42 -7.38 8.66 -11.25
CA SER A 42 -7.63 10.09 -10.97
C SER A 42 -8.96 10.54 -11.66
N ASP A 43 -9.40 11.81 -11.85
CA ASP A 43 -8.75 13.12 -12.08
C ASP A 43 -9.65 14.30 -11.60
N ASN A 44 -9.12 15.54 -11.62
CA ASN A 44 -9.74 16.87 -11.38
C ASN A 44 -11.00 16.97 -10.48
N ASP A 45 -10.81 17.09 -9.15
CA ASP A 45 -11.18 18.30 -8.35
C ASP A 45 -11.27 18.09 -6.81
N LEU A 46 -10.46 18.84 -6.05
CA LEU A 46 -10.77 19.27 -4.67
C LEU A 46 -10.91 18.22 -3.51
N ILE A 47 -10.10 17.15 -3.46
CA ILE A 47 -9.84 16.50 -2.15
C ILE A 47 -8.82 17.36 -1.37
N SER A 48 -9.10 17.69 -0.09
CA SER A 48 -8.08 18.31 0.77
C SER A 48 -6.85 17.41 0.90
N GLY A 49 -5.65 17.96 0.66
CA GLY A 49 -4.44 17.15 0.39
C GLY A 49 -4.10 16.11 1.46
N SER A 50 -4.51 16.34 2.71
CA SER A 50 -4.28 15.43 3.83
C SER A 50 -5.17 14.17 3.78
N ILE A 51 -6.38 14.23 3.21
CA ILE A 51 -7.27 13.07 3.01
C ILE A 51 -6.80 12.26 1.80
N PHE A 52 -6.49 12.93 0.68
CA PHE A 52 -5.97 12.28 -0.53
C PHE A 52 -4.70 11.47 -0.24
N ASN A 53 -3.75 12.06 0.48
CA ASN A 53 -2.53 11.37 0.90
C ASN A 53 -2.83 10.16 1.81
N THR A 54 -3.83 10.26 2.69
CA THR A 54 -4.26 9.14 3.54
C THR A 54 -4.85 8.00 2.70
N CYS A 55 -5.72 8.31 1.73
CA CYS A 55 -6.27 7.32 0.79
C CYS A 55 -5.16 6.65 -0.04
N ASN A 56 -4.17 7.40 -0.53
CA ASN A 56 -3.02 6.85 -1.26
C ASN A 56 -2.18 5.90 -0.39
N ILE A 57 -1.95 6.23 0.88
CA ILE A 57 -1.26 5.36 1.84
C ILE A 57 -2.07 4.07 2.04
N ARG A 58 -3.38 4.16 2.33
CA ARG A 58 -4.25 2.98 2.52
C ARG A 58 -4.41 2.13 1.27
N TYR A 59 -4.35 2.72 0.10
CA TYR A 59 -4.33 1.98 -1.15
C TYR A 59 -3.00 1.24 -1.36
N GLY A 60 -1.87 1.81 -0.91
CA GLY A 60 -0.59 1.12 -0.82
C GLY A 60 -0.64 -0.06 0.15
N ASP A 61 -1.13 0.15 1.38
CA ASP A 61 -1.30 -0.89 2.40
C ASP A 61 -2.20 -2.04 1.90
N PHE A 62 -3.30 -1.71 1.21
CA PHE A 62 -4.20 -2.66 0.55
C PHE A 62 -3.49 -3.51 -0.49
N LEU A 63 -2.77 -2.88 -1.43
CA LEU A 63 -2.06 -3.61 -2.48
C LEU A 63 -0.91 -4.47 -1.91
N GLU A 64 -0.20 -3.99 -0.89
CA GLU A 64 0.80 -4.81 -0.19
C GLU A 64 0.17 -6.08 0.39
N GLU A 65 -0.94 -5.98 1.10
CA GLU A 65 -1.59 -7.15 1.72
C GLU A 65 -2.11 -8.13 0.66
N ILE A 66 -2.70 -7.62 -0.43
CA ILE A 66 -3.07 -8.40 -1.63
C ILE A 66 -1.88 -9.19 -2.20
N ILE A 67 -0.74 -8.54 -2.39
CA ILE A 67 0.47 -9.17 -2.93
C ILE A 67 1.00 -10.25 -1.96
N ASN A 68 1.02 -9.96 -0.66
CA ASN A 68 1.55 -10.87 0.34
C ASN A 68 0.67 -12.10 0.59
N GLU A 69 -0.66 -11.94 0.64
CA GLU A 69 -1.58 -13.08 0.69
C GLU A 69 -1.46 -13.93 -0.57
N PHE A 70 -1.42 -13.30 -1.76
CA PHE A 70 -1.21 -14.01 -3.01
C PHE A 70 0.09 -14.84 -3.04
N LEU A 71 1.21 -14.28 -2.60
CA LEU A 71 2.49 -15.02 -2.51
C LEU A 71 2.36 -16.19 -1.52
N SER A 72 1.82 -15.94 -0.32
CA SER A 72 1.65 -16.95 0.73
C SER A 72 0.77 -18.12 0.30
N GLU A 73 -0.33 -17.88 -0.40
CA GLU A 73 -1.23 -18.92 -0.93
C GLU A 73 -0.58 -19.78 -2.02
N ASN A 74 0.51 -19.29 -2.63
CA ASN A 74 1.13 -19.90 -3.80
C ASN A 74 2.50 -20.54 -3.53
N GLY A 75 2.75 -20.92 -2.27
CA GLY A 75 3.92 -21.69 -1.87
C GLY A 75 5.17 -20.86 -1.59
N VAL A 76 5.06 -19.52 -1.61
CA VAL A 76 6.14 -18.63 -1.17
C VAL A 76 6.07 -18.49 0.35
N ILE A 77 7.12 -18.91 1.05
CA ILE A 77 7.10 -19.01 2.52
C ILE A 77 7.32 -17.62 3.11
N ILE A 78 6.26 -16.95 3.55
CA ILE A 78 6.35 -15.66 4.25
C ILE A 78 7.00 -15.88 5.62
N SER A 79 8.05 -15.12 5.94
CA SER A 79 8.73 -15.24 7.22
C SER A 79 7.83 -14.75 8.37
N PRO A 80 7.75 -15.49 9.51
CA PRO A 80 7.08 -15.02 10.72
C PRO A 80 7.60 -13.67 11.24
N GLU A 81 8.83 -13.29 10.85
CA GLU A 81 9.47 -12.04 11.24
C GLU A 81 8.95 -10.83 10.48
N LYS A 82 8.21 -11.00 9.38
CA LYS A 82 7.64 -9.91 8.58
C LYS A 82 6.91 -8.90 9.49
N LYS A 83 6.08 -9.41 10.40
CA LYS A 83 5.30 -8.63 11.38
C LYS A 83 6.15 -8.00 12.49
N LYS A 84 7.34 -8.53 12.80
CA LYS A 84 8.20 -8.02 13.89
C LYS A 84 9.15 -6.90 13.45
N GLY A 85 9.60 -6.90 12.19
CA GLY A 85 10.56 -5.91 11.68
C GLY A 85 10.02 -4.98 10.60
N ASN A 86 8.69 -4.88 10.44
CA ASN A 86 8.03 -3.95 9.51
C ASN A 86 8.55 -4.05 8.06
N TYR A 87 8.59 -5.27 7.53
CA TYR A 87 9.00 -5.56 6.16
C TYR A 87 7.80 -5.55 5.23
N ASP A 88 7.88 -4.93 4.05
CA ASP A 88 6.83 -4.94 3.01
C ASP A 88 6.81 -6.32 2.32
N LEU A 89 8.01 -6.85 2.03
CA LEU A 89 8.28 -8.22 1.59
C LEU A 89 9.37 -8.86 2.46
N LEU A 90 9.08 -10.04 3.00
CA LEU A 90 10.07 -10.92 3.62
C LEU A 90 9.64 -12.37 3.45
N PHE A 91 10.27 -13.10 2.53
CA PHE A 91 9.88 -14.45 2.18
C PHE A 91 11.04 -15.32 1.71
N GLU A 92 10.87 -16.63 1.76
CA GLU A 92 11.81 -17.61 1.26
C GLU A 92 11.27 -18.33 0.02
N TYR A 93 12.16 -18.49 -0.97
CA TYR A 93 11.90 -19.23 -2.20
C TYR A 93 13.20 -19.91 -2.65
N ASN A 94 13.16 -21.21 -2.95
CA ASN A 94 14.32 -22.02 -3.36
C ASN A 94 15.58 -21.82 -2.47
N ASN A 95 15.41 -21.91 -1.15
CA ASN A 95 16.47 -21.72 -0.13
C ASN A 95 17.19 -20.35 -0.20
N THR A 96 16.56 -19.36 -0.83
CA THR A 96 17.01 -17.96 -0.87
C THR A 96 16.00 -17.10 -0.10
N LEU A 97 16.51 -16.25 0.78
CA LEU A 97 15.70 -15.28 1.53
C LEU A 97 15.62 -13.98 0.72
N TYR A 98 14.40 -13.52 0.45
CA TYR A 98 14.12 -12.29 -0.26
C TYR A 98 13.57 -11.26 0.73
N VAL A 99 14.16 -10.07 0.72
CA VAL A 99 13.81 -8.93 1.58
C VAL A 99 13.52 -7.75 0.67
N GLY A 100 12.39 -7.08 0.84
CA GLY A 100 12.06 -6.00 -0.09
C GLY A 100 11.10 -4.93 0.39
N GLU A 101 11.10 -3.85 -0.39
CA GLU A 101 10.21 -2.70 -0.29
C GLU A 101 9.20 -2.76 -1.45
N ILE A 102 7.91 -2.54 -1.17
CA ILE A 102 6.88 -2.35 -2.20
C ILE A 102 6.53 -0.87 -2.28
N LYS A 103 6.43 -0.31 -3.47
CA LYS A 103 5.93 1.06 -3.70
C LYS A 103 4.99 1.07 -4.90
N ILE A 104 4.02 2.00 -4.92
CA ILE A 104 3.06 2.05 -6.02
C ILE A 104 3.74 2.51 -7.31
N ARG A 105 4.57 3.57 -7.27
CA ARG A 105 5.22 4.18 -8.46
C ARG A 105 6.69 4.51 -8.21
N ASP A 106 7.49 4.61 -9.27
CA ASP A 106 8.87 5.11 -9.24
C ASP A 106 8.96 6.58 -9.65
N ASN A 107 8.37 7.50 -8.87
CA ASN A 107 8.48 8.95 -9.11
C ASN A 107 8.83 9.80 -7.88
N HIS A 108 9.22 9.14 -6.79
CA HIS A 108 9.57 9.75 -5.51
C HIS A 108 10.58 10.90 -5.63
N ASP A 109 10.46 11.86 -4.71
CA ASP A 109 11.48 12.89 -4.51
C ASP A 109 12.83 12.31 -4.06
N SER A 110 13.88 13.14 -4.15
CA SER A 110 15.27 12.73 -3.91
C SER A 110 15.53 12.28 -2.46
N THR A 111 14.76 12.78 -1.50
CA THR A 111 14.86 12.40 -0.09
C THR A 111 14.21 11.04 0.14
N LYS A 112 12.99 10.83 -0.35
CA LYS A 112 12.25 9.56 -0.21
C LYS A 112 12.96 8.39 -0.85
N LYS A 113 13.50 8.53 -2.08
CA LYS A 113 14.21 7.42 -2.75
C LYS A 113 15.50 7.01 -2.04
N LYS A 114 16.24 7.96 -1.45
CA LYS A 114 17.39 7.68 -0.58
C LYS A 114 16.98 7.00 0.72
N GLY A 115 15.88 7.43 1.33
CA GLY A 115 15.31 6.79 2.52
C GLY A 115 14.92 5.33 2.28
N GLN A 116 14.31 5.02 1.14
CA GLN A 116 13.96 3.65 0.74
C GLN A 116 15.20 2.75 0.59
N ILE A 117 16.27 3.24 -0.03
CA ILE A 117 17.55 2.51 -0.11
C ILE A 117 18.11 2.24 1.30
N ARG A 118 18.15 3.24 2.20
CA ARG A 118 18.63 3.05 3.58
C ARG A 118 17.80 2.01 4.33
N ASN A 119 16.47 2.12 4.30
CA ASN A 119 15.57 1.17 4.97
C ASN A 119 15.80 -0.27 4.47
N LEU A 120 15.99 -0.45 3.16
CA LEU A 120 16.30 -1.75 2.57
C LEU A 120 17.69 -2.27 2.97
N ILE A 121 18.69 -1.38 3.06
CA ILE A 121 20.03 -1.72 3.57
C ILE A 121 19.95 -2.26 5.00
N ASP A 122 19.24 -1.56 5.89
CA ASP A 122 19.10 -1.94 7.30
C ASP A 122 18.35 -3.29 7.43
N LYS A 123 17.23 -3.43 6.70
CA LYS A 123 16.42 -4.66 6.63
C LYS A 123 17.21 -5.88 6.13
N VAL A 124 17.98 -5.75 5.05
CA VAL A 124 18.79 -6.86 4.50
C VAL A 124 19.97 -7.18 5.40
N SER A 125 20.67 -6.16 5.93
CA SER A 125 21.84 -6.37 6.80
C SER A 125 21.46 -7.15 8.07
N PHE A 126 20.32 -6.81 8.68
CA PHE A 126 19.76 -7.57 9.80
C PHE A 126 19.48 -9.03 9.43
N GLN A 127 18.84 -9.28 8.28
CA GLN A 127 18.52 -10.64 7.84
C GLN A 127 19.77 -11.46 7.46
N LYS A 128 20.82 -10.86 6.92
CA LYS A 128 22.12 -11.52 6.68
C LYS A 128 22.80 -11.94 7.98
N GLN A 129 22.87 -11.05 8.97
CA GLN A 129 23.44 -11.36 10.29
C GLN A 129 22.69 -12.52 10.98
N LYS A 130 21.36 -12.56 10.81
CA LYS A 130 20.49 -13.56 11.42
C LYS A 130 20.47 -14.90 10.69
N ASN A 131 20.65 -14.91 9.38
CA ASN A 131 20.61 -16.10 8.53
C ASN A 131 21.94 -16.29 7.79
N PRO A 132 23.09 -16.47 8.48
CA PRO A 132 24.41 -16.46 7.85
C PRO A 132 24.63 -17.59 6.82
N ASN A 133 23.80 -18.63 6.87
CA ASN A 133 23.85 -19.79 5.96
C ASN A 133 22.88 -19.66 4.76
N LYS A 134 22.15 -18.55 4.63
CA LYS A 134 21.21 -18.31 3.51
C LYS A 134 21.68 -17.13 2.68
N LYS A 135 21.46 -17.23 1.36
CA LYS A 135 21.60 -16.10 0.46
C LYS A 135 20.46 -15.12 0.72
N VAL A 136 20.78 -13.84 0.91
CA VAL A 136 19.80 -12.77 1.12
C VAL A 136 19.81 -11.80 -0.07
N ILE A 137 18.70 -11.78 -0.82
CA ILE A 137 18.51 -10.95 -2.00
C ILE A 137 17.58 -9.78 -1.67
N ALA A 138 18.02 -8.57 -2.02
CA ALA A 138 17.24 -7.35 -1.92
C ALA A 138 16.25 -7.23 -3.09
N ILE A 139 15.01 -6.81 -2.83
CA ILE A 139 13.99 -6.48 -3.83
C ILE A 139 13.52 -5.04 -3.65
N ILE A 140 13.41 -4.30 -4.76
CA ILE A 140 12.54 -3.12 -4.85
C ILE A 140 11.44 -3.44 -5.86
N TYR A 141 10.18 -3.38 -5.45
CA TYR A 141 9.05 -3.67 -6.32
C TYR A 141 8.16 -2.44 -6.51
N PHE A 142 8.00 -2.02 -7.77
CA PHE A 142 7.06 -0.99 -8.19
C PHE A 142 5.84 -1.63 -8.85
N ILE A 143 4.64 -1.37 -8.32
CA ILE A 143 3.40 -1.98 -8.83
C ILE A 143 3.02 -1.38 -10.19
N ASP A 144 3.19 -0.07 -10.35
CA ASP A 144 3.05 0.62 -11.63
C ASP A 144 4.27 0.33 -12.52
N HIS A 145 4.02 -0.13 -13.74
CA HIS A 145 5.08 -0.49 -14.68
C HIS A 145 5.41 0.61 -15.69
N PHE A 146 4.62 1.68 -15.76
CA PHE A 146 4.84 2.79 -16.68
C PHE A 146 5.84 3.80 -16.11
N ASP A 147 5.73 4.09 -14.81
CA ASP A 147 6.60 5.06 -14.14
C ASP A 147 7.93 4.41 -13.73
N LYS A 148 9.03 4.85 -14.35
CA LYS A 148 10.40 4.34 -14.13
C LYS A 148 11.41 5.48 -13.91
N LYS A 149 10.97 6.65 -13.42
CA LYS A 149 11.73 7.91 -13.40
C LYS A 149 13.06 7.83 -12.64
N ASN A 150 13.17 7.02 -11.58
CA ASN A 150 14.42 6.87 -10.83
C ASN A 150 15.10 5.51 -11.01
N LYS A 151 14.69 4.70 -12.02
CA LYS A 151 15.26 3.36 -12.27
C LYS A 151 16.79 3.33 -12.18
N ASN A 152 17.48 4.20 -12.94
CA ASN A 152 18.94 4.27 -12.96
C ASN A 152 19.55 4.55 -11.56
N PHE A 153 18.89 5.38 -10.74
CA PHE A 153 19.33 5.65 -9.37
C PHE A 153 19.24 4.39 -8.49
N TYR A 154 18.13 3.65 -8.56
CA TYR A 154 18.00 2.41 -7.81
C TYR A 154 18.98 1.34 -8.32
N GLU A 155 19.15 1.20 -9.64
CA GLU A 155 20.13 0.26 -10.22
C GLU A 155 21.56 0.55 -9.75
N ASP A 156 21.98 1.83 -9.73
CA ASP A 156 23.32 2.21 -9.26
C ASP A 156 23.51 2.01 -7.75
N GLU A 157 22.53 2.38 -6.92
CA GLU A 157 22.62 2.18 -5.46
C GLU A 157 22.60 0.69 -5.09
N LEU A 158 21.71 -0.12 -5.69
CA LEU A 158 21.69 -1.57 -5.48
C LEU A 158 22.98 -2.24 -5.97
N ARG A 159 23.54 -1.80 -7.11
CA ARG A 159 24.83 -2.28 -7.62
C ARG A 159 25.98 -1.95 -6.68
N LYS A 160 25.98 -0.78 -6.03
CA LYS A 160 26.96 -0.46 -4.98
C LYS A 160 26.83 -1.41 -3.78
N CYS A 161 25.60 -1.65 -3.31
CA CYS A 161 25.33 -2.53 -2.17
C CYS A 161 25.72 -4.00 -2.43
N VAL A 162 25.58 -4.49 -3.67
CA VAL A 162 26.09 -5.81 -4.06
C VAL A 162 27.63 -5.81 -4.13
N LYS A 163 28.26 -4.78 -4.70
CA LYS A 163 29.73 -4.65 -4.75
C LYS A 163 30.38 -4.55 -3.36
N SER A 164 29.72 -3.93 -2.38
CA SER A 164 30.18 -3.85 -0.99
C SER A 164 29.84 -5.11 -0.17
N ASN A 165 29.30 -6.16 -0.78
CA ASN A 165 28.81 -7.38 -0.12
C ASN A 165 27.73 -7.14 0.95
N THR A 166 27.10 -5.95 0.94
CA THR A 166 25.95 -5.62 1.78
C THR A 166 24.76 -6.50 1.39
N PHE A 167 24.57 -6.74 0.09
CA PHE A 167 23.56 -7.65 -0.47
C PHE A 167 24.24 -8.81 -1.21
N ASP A 168 23.71 -10.03 -1.12
CA ASP A 168 24.21 -11.17 -1.93
C ASP A 168 23.65 -11.15 -3.38
N GLY A 169 22.75 -10.22 -3.63
CA GLY A 169 22.10 -9.95 -4.90
C GLY A 169 21.00 -8.90 -4.71
N ALA A 170 20.61 -8.25 -5.79
CA ALA A 170 19.51 -7.29 -5.77
C ALA A 170 18.70 -7.37 -7.06
N LYS A 171 17.38 -7.15 -6.97
CA LYS A 171 16.45 -7.11 -8.10
C LYS A 171 15.52 -5.89 -7.99
N ILE A 172 15.16 -5.33 -9.14
CA ILE A 172 14.10 -4.35 -9.27
C ILE A 172 13.03 -4.99 -10.16
N PHE A 173 11.76 -4.86 -9.76
CA PHE A 173 10.63 -5.33 -10.54
C PHE A 173 9.62 -4.19 -10.77
N TYR A 174 9.01 -4.21 -11.94
CA TYR A 174 7.94 -3.29 -12.36
C TYR A 174 6.71 -4.09 -12.82
N GLY A 175 5.56 -3.86 -12.18
CA GLY A 175 4.34 -4.61 -12.45
C GLY A 175 4.53 -6.13 -12.37
N ASP A 176 4.14 -6.85 -13.41
CA ASP A 176 4.05 -8.31 -13.34
C ASP A 176 5.41 -9.04 -13.37
N GLU A 177 6.52 -8.32 -13.59
CA GLU A 177 7.89 -8.85 -13.64
C GLU A 177 8.22 -9.73 -12.41
N ILE A 178 7.75 -9.37 -11.21
CA ILE A 178 7.96 -10.15 -9.98
C ILE A 178 7.23 -11.51 -10.02
N PHE A 179 6.04 -11.57 -10.60
CA PHE A 179 5.26 -12.81 -10.68
C PHE A 179 5.73 -13.71 -11.83
N VAL A 180 6.40 -13.15 -12.84
CA VAL A 180 7.13 -13.94 -13.84
C VAL A 180 8.34 -14.63 -13.19
N GLU A 181 9.17 -13.89 -12.44
CA GLU A 181 10.33 -14.43 -11.72
C GLU A 181 9.99 -15.63 -10.84
N PHE A 182 8.90 -15.54 -10.06
CA PHE A 182 8.49 -16.61 -9.14
C PHE A 182 7.57 -17.66 -9.77
N ASN A 183 7.40 -17.66 -11.11
CA ASN A 183 6.54 -18.59 -11.85
C ASN A 183 5.06 -18.59 -11.39
N LEU A 184 4.55 -17.41 -11.04
CA LEU A 184 3.19 -17.17 -10.55
C LEU A 184 2.30 -16.38 -11.52
N GLN A 185 2.83 -15.87 -12.64
CA GLN A 185 2.14 -14.99 -13.59
C GLN A 185 0.71 -15.46 -13.94
N ASN A 186 0.54 -16.71 -14.37
CA ASN A 186 -0.76 -17.26 -14.77
C ASN A 186 -1.82 -17.21 -13.65
N LYS A 187 -1.39 -17.33 -12.40
CA LYS A 187 -2.27 -17.23 -11.23
C LYS A 187 -2.51 -15.78 -10.83
N TRP A 188 -1.49 -14.94 -10.98
CA TRP A 188 -1.56 -13.52 -10.69
C TRP A 188 -2.55 -12.80 -11.62
N GLU A 189 -2.57 -13.11 -12.91
CA GLU A 189 -3.50 -12.49 -13.87
C GLU A 189 -4.98 -12.66 -13.49
N ILE A 190 -5.35 -13.79 -12.87
CA ILE A 190 -6.71 -14.03 -12.34
C ILE A 190 -7.02 -13.05 -11.20
N ILE A 191 -6.11 -12.95 -10.23
CA ILE A 191 -6.26 -12.08 -9.05
C ILE A 191 -6.22 -10.61 -9.43
N LYS A 192 -5.27 -10.21 -10.28
CA LYS A 192 -5.11 -8.87 -10.85
C LYS A 192 -6.39 -8.43 -11.56
N LYS A 193 -6.99 -9.29 -12.39
CA LYS A 193 -8.28 -9.02 -13.04
C LYS A 193 -9.39 -8.74 -12.02
N ASP A 194 -9.46 -9.53 -10.95
CA ASP A 194 -10.47 -9.33 -9.89
C ASP A 194 -10.22 -8.06 -9.07
N VAL A 195 -8.96 -7.70 -8.77
CA VAL A 195 -8.59 -6.42 -8.13
C VAL A 195 -8.93 -5.22 -9.04
N ILE A 196 -8.65 -5.29 -10.34
CA ILE A 196 -9.02 -4.25 -11.32
C ILE A 196 -10.54 -4.08 -11.39
N ASN A 197 -11.29 -5.18 -11.47
CA ASN A 197 -12.75 -5.15 -11.47
C ASN A 197 -13.31 -4.55 -10.17
N PHE A 198 -12.76 -4.95 -9.02
CA PHE A 198 -13.13 -4.39 -7.72
C PHE A 198 -12.86 -2.87 -7.65
N ASN A 199 -11.69 -2.41 -8.11
CA ASN A 199 -11.35 -0.99 -8.15
C ASN A 199 -12.32 -0.19 -9.05
N LYS A 200 -12.73 -0.75 -10.19
CA LYS A 200 -13.75 -0.14 -11.06
C LYS A 200 -15.10 -0.03 -10.35
N GLN A 201 -15.58 -1.10 -9.71
CA GLN A 201 -16.82 -1.06 -8.92
C GLN A 201 -16.73 -0.08 -7.74
N ALA A 202 -15.58 -0.03 -7.05
CA ALA A 202 -15.34 0.91 -5.97
C ALA A 202 -15.36 2.39 -6.45
N LYS A 203 -14.98 2.65 -7.70
CA LYS A 203 -15.12 3.97 -8.36
C LYS A 203 -16.58 4.28 -8.64
N GLU A 204 -17.25 3.40 -9.37
CA GLU A 204 -18.65 3.57 -9.80
C GLU A 204 -19.62 3.75 -8.61
N LEU A 205 -19.36 3.05 -7.49
CA LEU A 205 -20.18 3.13 -6.28
C LEU A 205 -19.74 4.24 -5.30
N ASN A 206 -18.67 5.00 -5.58
CA ASN A 206 -18.04 5.91 -4.62
C ASN A 206 -17.75 5.22 -3.27
N TYR A 207 -17.23 3.99 -3.29
CA TYR A 207 -17.26 3.09 -2.14
C TYR A 207 -16.51 3.63 -0.90
N ILE A 208 -15.44 4.39 -1.09
CA ILE A 208 -14.72 5.10 -0.01
C ILE A 208 -15.60 6.16 0.68
N LYS A 209 -16.40 6.91 -0.09
CA LYS A 209 -17.39 7.89 0.43
C LYS A 209 -18.42 7.16 1.31
N GLN A 210 -18.88 5.98 0.90
CA GLN A 210 -19.80 5.16 1.69
C GLN A 210 -19.18 4.67 3.00
N ILE A 211 -17.95 4.14 2.97
CA ILE A 211 -17.22 3.69 4.17
C ILE A 211 -17.11 4.82 5.20
N ILE A 212 -16.78 6.04 4.74
CA ILE A 212 -16.66 7.22 5.61
C ILE A 212 -18.02 7.66 6.16
N ILE A 213 -19.06 7.75 5.32
CA ILE A 213 -20.42 8.09 5.77
C ILE A 213 -20.89 7.08 6.83
N ASN A 214 -20.71 5.79 6.60
CA ASN A 214 -21.12 4.73 7.53
C ASN A 214 -20.36 4.81 8.86
N TYR A 215 -19.04 5.07 8.81
CA TYR A 215 -18.25 5.29 10.02
C TYR A 215 -18.72 6.54 10.79
N LEU A 216 -18.96 7.67 10.10
CA LEU A 216 -19.40 8.91 10.75
C LEU A 216 -20.81 8.78 11.36
N ASN A 217 -21.75 8.09 10.69
CA ASN A 217 -23.06 7.78 11.27
C ASN A 217 -22.90 6.97 12.57
N LYS A 218 -22.01 5.96 12.59
CA LYS A 218 -21.75 5.18 13.80
C LYS A 218 -21.18 6.02 14.94
N VAL A 219 -20.22 6.93 14.69
CA VAL A 219 -19.71 7.83 15.74
C VAL A 219 -20.81 8.75 16.28
N VAL A 220 -21.70 9.24 15.41
CA VAL A 220 -22.87 10.05 15.76
C VAL A 220 -23.85 9.28 16.66
N GLU A 221 -24.04 7.99 16.42
CA GLU A 221 -24.89 7.10 17.22
C GLU A 221 -24.25 6.74 18.58
N ASP A 222 -22.95 6.45 18.60
CA ASP A 222 -22.24 5.91 19.76
C ASP A 222 -21.85 6.97 20.82
N GLU A 223 -21.46 8.21 20.43
CA GLU A 223 -20.67 9.08 21.33
C GLU A 223 -21.31 10.41 21.79
N LYS A 224 -22.41 10.88 21.18
CA LYS A 224 -23.11 12.15 21.52
C LYS A 224 -22.27 13.46 21.49
N GLU A 225 -20.97 13.44 21.21
CA GLU A 225 -20.13 14.64 21.08
C GLU A 225 -20.16 15.23 19.67
N ASP A 226 -20.23 16.56 19.59
CA ASP A 226 -20.28 17.41 18.38
C ASP A 226 -21.19 16.90 17.23
N TYR A 227 -22.34 16.34 17.64
CA TYR A 227 -23.39 15.77 16.79
C TYR A 227 -23.75 16.66 15.58
N ASP A 228 -23.88 17.96 15.78
CA ASP A 228 -24.24 18.92 14.73
C ASP A 228 -23.11 19.13 13.70
N GLN A 229 -21.85 19.16 14.12
CA GLN A 229 -20.72 19.29 13.19
C GLN A 229 -20.57 18.04 12.33
N VAL A 230 -20.71 16.84 12.91
CA VAL A 230 -20.64 15.59 12.14
C VAL A 230 -21.86 15.41 11.24
N LEU A 231 -23.08 15.72 11.71
CA LEU A 231 -24.28 15.72 10.86
C LEU A 231 -24.18 16.69 9.68
N LYS A 232 -23.60 17.88 9.89
CA LYS A 232 -23.39 18.86 8.81
C LYS A 232 -22.47 18.31 7.72
N ILE A 233 -21.40 17.59 8.11
CA ILE A 233 -20.50 16.90 7.18
C ILE A 233 -21.24 15.76 6.45
N VAL A 234 -21.97 14.90 7.17
CA VAL A 234 -22.74 13.79 6.57
C VAL A 234 -23.79 14.29 5.58
N LYS A 235 -24.52 15.38 5.91
CA LYS A 235 -25.50 16.00 5.00
C LYS A 235 -24.83 16.56 3.74
N LYS A 236 -23.70 17.28 3.89
CA LYS A 236 -22.91 17.83 2.76
C LYS A 236 -22.35 16.75 1.84
N LEU A 237 -21.99 15.58 2.39
CA LEU A 237 -21.56 14.41 1.61
C LEU A 237 -22.73 13.73 0.88
N LYS A 238 -23.90 13.63 1.50
CA LYS A 238 -25.10 13.00 0.91
C LYS A 238 -25.79 13.87 -0.15
N SER A 239 -25.74 15.20 -0.06
CA SER A 239 -26.45 16.12 -0.97
C SER A 239 -25.68 16.44 -2.27
N ARG A 240 -24.72 15.61 -2.65
CA ARG A 240 -23.80 15.81 -3.78
C ARG A 240 -23.56 14.46 -4.44
N ASP A 241 -24.42 14.16 -5.41
CA ASP A 241 -24.32 13.03 -6.34
C ASP A 241 -23.80 13.53 -7.70
#